data_AF-A0A656AYU2-F1
#
_entry.id   AF-A0A656AYU2-F1
#
_cell.length_a   1.000
_cell.length_b   1.000
_cell.length_c   1.000
_cell.angle_alpha   90.00
_cell.angle_beta   90.00
_cell.angle_gamma   90.00
#
_symmetry.space_group_name_H-M   'P 1'
#
loop_
_entity.id
_entity.type
_entity.pdbx_description
1 polymer ?
#
loop_
_entity_poly.entity_id
_entity_poly.type
_entity_poly.pdbx_seq_one_letter_code
_entity_poly.pdbx_strand_id
1 'polypeptide(L)'
;MDVDTLNTVSMGRGDKEVVVFVDPRCAVCHQLMGDAKSLVDDYTFKFIVIPALGAESNRLAKNLYCAKDKTHALDALMNNTLGSLPSKETCDPGQYDQTLLTAHFIGIEGVPFVVAPDGRVSKGRPKNLKSWLESVE
;
A
#
# COMPACT_ATOMS: atom_id res chain seq x y z
N MET A 1 9.83 3.15 -12.17
CA MET A 1 9.09 1.89 -11.97
C MET A 1 7.64 2.27 -11.85
N ASP A 2 6.76 1.69 -12.67
CA ASP A 2 5.34 2.00 -12.60
C ASP A 2 4.72 1.24 -11.42
N VAL A 3 4.51 1.94 -10.31
CA VAL A 3 3.96 1.36 -9.07
C VAL A 3 2.51 0.90 -9.24
N ASP A 4 1.80 1.37 -10.26
CA ASP A 4 0.42 0.95 -10.54
C ASP A 4 0.35 -0.46 -11.16
N THR A 5 1.48 -0.99 -11.66
CA THR A 5 1.59 -2.38 -12.11
C THR A 5 1.75 -3.38 -10.96
N LEU A 6 2.01 -2.90 -9.75
CA LEU A 6 2.11 -3.72 -8.54
C LEU A 6 0.73 -3.95 -7.91
N ASN A 7 0.69 -4.69 -6.79
CA ASN A 7 -0.54 -4.87 -6.01
C ASN A 7 -0.95 -3.60 -5.23
N THR A 8 -1.38 -2.58 -5.97
CA THR A 8 -1.54 -1.21 -5.49
C THR A 8 -3.01 -0.80 -5.37
N VAL A 9 -3.33 -0.05 -4.32
CA VAL A 9 -4.58 0.69 -4.16
C VAL A 9 -4.28 2.17 -3.93
N SER A 10 -5.05 3.05 -4.57
CA SER A 10 -4.83 4.49 -4.51
C SER A 10 -5.84 5.18 -3.58
N MET A 11 -5.41 6.24 -2.89
CA MET A 11 -6.28 7.11 -2.09
C MET A 11 -5.91 8.58 -2.28
N GLY A 12 -6.90 9.40 -2.57
CA GLY A 12 -6.75 10.85 -2.71
C GLY A 12 -6.73 11.34 -4.14
N ARG A 13 -6.48 12.64 -4.29
CA ARG A 13 -6.65 13.40 -5.54
C ARG A 13 -5.61 14.50 -5.73
N GLY A 14 -4.64 14.61 -4.82
CA GLY A 14 -3.55 15.58 -4.96
C GLY A 14 -2.59 15.23 -6.09
N ASP A 15 -1.83 16.22 -6.51
CA ASP A 15 -0.86 16.14 -7.61
C ASP A 15 0.47 15.49 -7.20
N LYS A 16 0.79 15.48 -5.90
CA LYS A 16 1.99 14.84 -5.34
C LYS A 16 1.72 13.39 -4.97
N GLU A 17 2.52 12.48 -5.52
CA GLU A 17 2.43 11.05 -5.22
C GLU A 17 3.22 10.68 -3.95
N VAL A 18 2.61 9.89 -3.07
CA VAL A 18 3.26 9.28 -1.91
C VAL A 18 3.13 7.77 -2.01
N VAL A 19 4.24 7.05 -2.03
CA VAL A 19 4.23 5.59 -2.10
C VAL A 19 4.38 5.01 -0.70
N VAL A 20 3.55 4.03 -0.36
CA VAL A 20 3.57 3.39 0.96
C VAL A 20 3.45 1.88 0.79
N PHE A 21 4.45 1.14 1.24
CA PHE A 21 4.38 -0.31 1.32
C PHE A 21 3.75 -0.72 2.64
N VAL A 22 2.70 -1.53 2.56
CA VAL A 22 1.88 -1.92 3.72
C VAL A 22 1.61 -3.42 3.72
N ASP A 23 1.46 -3.99 4.91
CA ASP A 23 0.86 -5.32 5.09
C ASP A 23 -0.61 -5.17 5.50
N PRO A 24 -1.52 -6.00 4.96
CA PRO A 24 -2.96 -5.87 5.24
C PRO A 24 -3.33 -6.07 6.72
N ARG A 25 -2.47 -6.70 7.53
CA ARG A 25 -2.71 -6.94 8.96
C ARG A 25 -1.89 -6.04 9.89
N CYS A 26 -1.07 -5.15 9.34
CA CYS A 26 -0.18 -4.30 10.11
C CYS A 26 -0.95 -3.13 10.76
N ALA A 27 -1.10 -3.14 12.09
CA ALA A 27 -1.85 -2.11 12.81
C ALA A 27 -1.28 -0.69 12.61
N VAL A 28 0.05 -0.54 12.57
CA VAL A 28 0.71 0.75 12.33
C VAL A 28 0.47 1.24 10.89
N CYS A 29 0.36 0.32 9.94
CA CYS A 29 0.03 0.63 8.55
C CYS A 29 -1.40 1.17 8.45
N HIS A 30 -2.36 0.57 9.18
CA HIS A 30 -3.72 1.09 9.29
C HIS A 30 -3.79 2.48 9.91
N GLN A 31 -3.00 2.73 10.95
CA GLN A 31 -2.91 4.08 11.54
C GLN A 31 -2.38 5.11 10.53
N LEU A 32 -1.33 4.77 9.77
CA LEU A 32 -0.80 5.64 8.73
C LEU A 32 -1.83 5.91 7.63
N MET A 33 -2.54 4.88 7.16
CA MET A 33 -3.64 5.06 6.19
C MET A 33 -4.75 5.96 6.76
N GLY A 34 -5.02 5.86 8.06
CA GLY A 34 -5.92 6.78 8.78
C GLY A 34 -5.44 8.23 8.74
N ASP A 35 -4.17 8.49 9.05
CA ASP A 35 -3.58 9.83 8.96
C ASP A 35 -3.62 10.38 7.53
N ALA A 36 -3.36 9.54 6.54
CA ALA A 36 -3.35 9.91 5.13
C ALA A 36 -4.71 10.43 4.63
N LYS A 37 -5.83 10.03 5.27
CA LYS A 37 -7.17 10.53 4.91
C LYS A 37 -7.29 12.04 5.02
N SER A 38 -6.61 12.69 5.96
CA SER A 38 -6.68 14.15 6.11
C SER A 38 -5.82 14.92 5.09
N LEU A 39 -5.08 14.20 4.23
CA LEU A 39 -4.09 14.76 3.30
C LEU A 39 -4.45 14.47 1.83
N VAL A 40 -5.64 13.93 1.56
CA VAL A 40 -6.09 13.47 0.24
C VAL A 40 -6.24 14.57 -0.80
N ASP A 41 -6.39 15.83 -0.36
CA ASP A 41 -6.48 16.98 -1.25
C ASP A 41 -5.11 17.43 -1.75
N ASP A 42 -4.07 17.20 -0.94
CA ASP A 42 -2.70 17.61 -1.23
C ASP A 42 -1.87 16.49 -1.86
N TYR A 43 -2.24 15.23 -1.64
CA TYR A 43 -1.49 14.06 -2.09
C TYR A 43 -2.39 12.96 -2.68
N THR A 44 -1.80 12.17 -3.57
CA THR A 44 -2.31 10.85 -3.98
C THR A 44 -1.42 9.77 -3.36
N PHE A 45 -1.98 8.99 -2.45
CA PHE A 45 -1.28 7.88 -1.79
C PHE A 45 -1.42 6.60 -2.61
N LYS A 46 -0.29 5.94 -2.89
CA LYS A 46 -0.19 4.63 -3.52
C LYS A 46 0.17 3.60 -2.46
N PHE A 47 -0.82 2.85 -1.97
CA PHE A 47 -0.60 1.77 -1.02
C PHE A 47 -0.28 0.48 -1.76
N ILE A 48 0.99 0.08 -1.74
CA ILE A 48 1.47 -1.17 -2.32
C ILE A 48 1.37 -2.26 -1.25
N VAL A 49 0.53 -3.26 -1.50
CA VAL A 49 0.21 -4.29 -0.52
C VAL A 49 1.16 -5.48 -0.65
N ILE A 50 1.96 -5.71 0.39
CA ILE A 50 2.92 -6.82 0.50
C ILE A 50 2.62 -7.69 1.74
N PRO A 51 2.82 -9.01 1.67
CA PRO A 51 2.49 -9.93 2.76
C PRO A 51 3.65 -10.15 3.75
N ALA A 52 4.15 -9.07 4.35
CA ALA A 52 5.29 -9.10 5.27
C ALA A 52 5.06 -9.87 6.58
N LEU A 53 3.80 -10.07 7.00
CA LEU A 53 3.43 -10.66 8.30
C LEU A 53 2.96 -12.13 8.20
N GLY A 54 3.31 -12.85 7.14
CA GLY A 54 3.15 -14.30 7.04
C GLY A 54 1.93 -14.78 6.24
N ALA A 55 1.48 -16.01 6.52
CA ALA A 55 0.56 -16.75 5.64
C ALA A 55 -0.80 -16.08 5.43
N GLU A 56 -1.41 -15.53 6.48
CA GLU A 56 -2.71 -14.86 6.33
C GLU A 56 -2.59 -13.55 5.54
N SER A 57 -1.51 -12.80 5.74
CA SER A 57 -1.24 -11.61 4.91
C SER A 57 -1.04 -11.97 3.44
N ASN A 58 -0.41 -13.12 3.17
CA ASN A 58 -0.31 -13.65 1.79
C ASN A 58 -1.68 -13.93 1.20
N ARG A 59 -2.57 -14.59 1.95
CA ARG A 59 -3.93 -14.89 1.49
C ARG A 59 -4.70 -13.61 1.16
N LEU A 60 -4.65 -12.60 2.04
CA LEU A 60 -5.35 -11.32 1.86
C LEU A 60 -4.77 -10.51 0.69
N ALA A 61 -3.45 -10.43 0.57
CA ALA A 61 -2.79 -9.71 -0.51
C ALA A 61 -3.07 -10.37 -1.88
N LYS A 62 -3.13 -11.71 -1.94
CA LYS A 62 -3.61 -12.43 -3.13
C LYS A 62 -5.07 -12.14 -3.44
N ASN A 63 -5.94 -12.11 -2.44
CA ASN A 63 -7.37 -11.83 -2.66
C ASN A 63 -7.61 -10.42 -3.21
N LEU A 64 -6.83 -9.43 -2.74
CA LEU A 64 -6.81 -8.09 -3.31
C LEU A 64 -6.37 -8.10 -4.79
N TYR A 65 -5.27 -8.78 -5.08
CA TYR A 65 -4.74 -8.85 -6.43
C TYR A 65 -5.73 -9.51 -7.40
N CYS A 66 -6.38 -10.59 -6.95
CA CYS A 66 -7.38 -11.33 -7.71
C CYS A 66 -8.77 -10.72 -7.70
N ALA A 67 -8.99 -9.58 -7.02
CA ALA A 67 -10.28 -8.94 -6.94
C ALA A 67 -10.82 -8.62 -8.34
N LYS A 68 -12.07 -9.03 -8.60
CA LYS A 68 -12.76 -8.76 -9.86
C LYS A 68 -13.03 -7.27 -10.03
N ASP A 69 -13.38 -6.61 -8.93
CA ASP A 69 -13.64 -5.18 -8.86
C ASP A 69 -12.73 -4.55 -7.79
N LYS A 70 -11.91 -3.57 -8.20
CA LYS A 70 -11.00 -2.85 -7.32
C LYS A 70 -11.60 -1.55 -6.77
N THR A 71 -12.83 -1.17 -7.14
CA THR A 71 -13.49 0.04 -6.61
C THR A 71 -13.59 0.02 -5.09
N HIS A 72 -13.84 -1.15 -4.50
CA HIS A 72 -13.94 -1.36 -3.05
C HIS A 72 -12.63 -1.81 -2.40
N ALA A 73 -11.53 -1.90 -3.16
CA ALA A 73 -10.27 -2.45 -2.67
C ALA A 73 -9.64 -1.60 -1.55
N LEU A 74 -9.71 -0.27 -1.67
CA LEU A 74 -9.20 0.64 -0.64
C LEU A 74 -9.96 0.46 0.67
N ASP A 75 -11.29 0.48 0.63
CA ASP A 75 -12.13 0.30 1.82
C ASP A 75 -11.87 -1.07 2.46
N ALA A 76 -11.80 -2.12 1.64
CA ALA A 76 -11.53 -3.46 2.12
C ALA A 76 -10.12 -3.63 2.72
N LEU A 77 -9.12 -2.93 2.19
CA LEU A 77 -7.80 -2.85 2.80
C LEU A 77 -7.88 -2.17 4.17
N MET A 78 -8.43 -0.94 4.23
CA MET A 78 -8.48 -0.15 5.46
C MET A 78 -9.32 -0.78 6.57
N ASN A 79 -10.36 -1.53 6.21
CA ASN A 79 -11.26 -2.18 7.16
C ASN A 79 -10.90 -3.66 7.42
N ASN A 80 -9.79 -4.14 6.85
CA ASN A 80 -9.33 -5.52 6.98
C ASN A 80 -10.38 -6.57 6.54
N THR A 81 -11.11 -6.26 5.46
CA THR A 81 -12.14 -7.13 4.86
C THR A 81 -11.73 -7.62 3.47
N LEU A 82 -10.44 -7.51 3.10
CA LEU A 82 -9.90 -7.97 1.82
C LEU A 82 -10.28 -9.40 1.48
N GLY A 83 -10.41 -10.29 2.46
CA GLY A 83 -10.79 -11.68 2.25
C GLY A 83 -12.22 -11.90 1.73
N SER A 84 -13.07 -10.88 1.76
CA SER A 84 -14.45 -10.91 1.28
C SER A 84 -14.61 -10.35 -0.13
N LEU A 85 -13.54 -9.82 -0.74
CA LEU A 85 -13.59 -9.32 -2.11
C LEU A 85 -13.88 -10.46 -3.09
N PRO A 86 -14.86 -10.31 -4.00
CA PRO A 86 -15.10 -11.28 -5.07
C PRO A 86 -13.87 -11.43 -5.96
N SER A 87 -13.41 -12.66 -6.14
CA SER A 87 -12.25 -12.96 -6.98
C SER A 87 -12.65 -13.23 -8.44
N LYS A 88 -11.72 -13.00 -9.37
CA LYS A 88 -11.83 -13.46 -10.76
C LYS A 88 -11.77 -14.99 -10.82
N GLU A 89 -12.47 -15.59 -11.78
CA GLU A 89 -12.46 -17.06 -11.99
C GLU A 89 -11.07 -17.58 -12.38
N THR A 90 -10.34 -16.81 -13.18
CA THR A 90 -8.94 -17.06 -13.50
C THR A 90 -8.10 -15.89 -13.00
N CYS A 91 -7.22 -16.15 -12.04
CA CYS A 91 -6.27 -15.18 -11.51
C CYS A 91 -4.87 -15.79 -11.56
N ASP A 92 -4.03 -15.27 -12.44
CA ASP A 92 -2.62 -15.67 -12.54
C ASP A 92 -1.79 -14.89 -11.51
N PRO A 93 -1.13 -15.57 -10.54
CA PRO A 93 -0.32 -14.93 -9.52
C PRO A 93 0.97 -14.26 -10.02
N GLY A 94 1.32 -14.32 -11.32
CA GLY A 94 2.59 -13.81 -11.83
C GLY A 94 3.00 -12.39 -11.38
N GLN A 95 2.07 -11.42 -11.35
CA GLN A 95 2.41 -10.05 -10.88
C GLN A 95 2.38 -9.90 -9.34
N TYR A 96 1.72 -10.81 -8.63
CA TYR A 96 1.78 -10.87 -7.16
C TYR A 96 3.21 -11.26 -6.71
N ASP A 97 3.80 -12.25 -7.37
CA ASP A 97 5.18 -12.65 -7.11
C ASP A 97 6.18 -11.53 -7.48
N GLN A 98 5.88 -10.73 -8.52
CA GLN A 98 6.67 -9.53 -8.83
C GLN A 98 6.63 -8.47 -7.73
N THR A 99 5.48 -8.25 -7.07
CA THR A 99 5.38 -7.27 -5.97
C THR A 99 6.28 -7.67 -4.80
N LEU A 100 6.31 -8.96 -4.47
CA LEU A 100 7.19 -9.54 -3.45
C LEU A 100 8.67 -9.43 -3.80
N LEU A 101 9.03 -9.83 -5.03
CA LEU A 101 10.41 -9.75 -5.52
C LEU A 101 10.91 -8.31 -5.60
N THR A 102 10.05 -7.38 -6.02
CA THR A 102 10.37 -5.95 -6.09
C THR A 102 10.65 -5.38 -4.72
N ALA A 103 9.79 -5.66 -3.73
CA ALA A 103 10.01 -5.19 -2.35
C ALA A 103 11.30 -5.74 -1.74
N HIS A 104 11.62 -7.01 -2.02
CA HIS A 104 12.88 -7.62 -1.59
C HIS A 104 14.10 -7.00 -2.31
N PHE A 105 14.01 -6.82 -3.63
CA PHE A 105 15.08 -6.28 -4.45
C PHE A 105 15.45 -4.84 -4.09
N ILE A 106 14.46 -4.00 -3.78
CA ILE A 106 14.70 -2.60 -3.39
C ILE A 106 15.02 -2.44 -1.89
N GLY A 107 15.14 -3.54 -1.15
CA GLY A 107 15.60 -3.53 0.25
C GLY A 107 14.57 -2.97 1.24
N ILE A 108 13.28 -3.23 1.03
CA ILE A 108 12.25 -2.83 2.01
C ILE A 108 12.39 -3.68 3.27
N GLU A 109 12.93 -3.07 4.31
CA GLU A 109 13.08 -3.64 5.64
C GLU A 109 11.90 -3.24 6.54
N GLY A 110 10.78 -3.94 6.38
CA GLY A 110 9.61 -3.80 7.23
C GLY A 110 8.53 -2.84 6.71
N VAL A 111 7.41 -2.80 7.43
CA VAL A 111 6.21 -2.03 7.08
C VAL A 111 5.69 -1.23 8.28
N PRO A 112 5.09 -0.05 8.06
CA PRO A 112 4.96 0.62 6.78
C PRO A 112 6.31 1.20 6.30
N PHE A 113 6.55 1.20 5.00
CA PHE A 113 7.70 1.88 4.40
C PHE A 113 7.19 2.99 3.50
N VAL A 114 7.57 4.23 3.77
CA VAL A 114 7.03 5.43 3.10
C VAL A 114 8.09 6.02 2.19
N VAL A 115 7.71 6.38 0.97
CA VAL A 115 8.50 7.19 0.03
C VAL A 115 7.74 8.49 -0.22
N ALA A 116 8.36 9.60 0.15
CA ALA A 116 7.82 10.94 -0.08
C ALA A 116 7.91 11.34 -1.57
N PRO A 117 7.21 12.40 -2.01
CA PRO A 117 7.26 12.84 -3.42
C PRO A 117 8.67 13.24 -3.89
N ASP A 118 9.54 13.65 -2.95
CA ASP A 118 10.94 14.00 -3.19
C ASP A 118 11.91 12.79 -3.14
N GLY A 119 11.38 11.57 -2.93
CA GLY A 119 12.16 10.34 -2.88
C GLY A 119 12.75 10.00 -1.52
N ARG A 120 12.61 10.84 -0.48
CA ARG A 120 13.02 10.47 0.88
C ARG A 120 12.24 9.28 1.38
N VAL A 121 12.90 8.48 2.20
CA VAL A 121 12.34 7.23 2.72
C VAL A 121 12.17 7.28 4.23
N SER A 122 11.07 6.73 4.72
CA SER A 122 10.86 6.46 6.15
C SER A 122 10.62 4.97 6.36
N LYS A 123 11.52 4.34 7.13
CA LYS A 123 11.35 2.97 7.64
C LYS A 123 10.43 3.00 8.85
N GLY A 124 9.13 2.93 8.62
CA GLY A 124 8.08 3.07 9.64
C GLY A 124 7.22 4.32 9.43
N ARG A 125 6.20 4.45 10.29
CA ARG A 125 5.30 5.62 10.31
C ARG A 125 6.05 6.85 10.83
N PRO A 126 6.15 7.94 10.06
CA PRO A 126 6.69 9.20 10.57
C PRO A 126 5.90 9.69 11.78
N LYS A 127 6.56 10.35 12.75
CA LYS A 127 5.90 10.89 13.95
C LYS A 127 4.74 11.83 13.60
N ASN A 128 4.93 12.63 12.57
CA ASN A 128 3.89 13.49 12.00
C ASN A 128 4.00 13.40 10.47
N LEU A 129 3.05 12.68 9.85
CA LEU A 129 3.07 12.39 8.42
C LEU A 129 3.06 13.68 7.57
N LYS A 130 2.21 14.65 7.92
CA LYS A 130 2.07 15.90 7.18
C LYS A 130 3.39 16.68 7.11
N SER A 131 3.94 17.02 8.27
CA SER A 131 5.18 17.82 8.35
C SER A 131 6.37 17.11 7.70
N TRP A 132 6.43 15.78 7.77
CA TRP A 132 7.48 14.99 7.13
C TRP A 132 7.35 15.01 5.60
N LEU A 133 6.13 14.91 5.06
CA LEU A 133 5.89 15.01 3.61
C LEU A 133 6.18 16.41 3.05
N GLU A 134 6.01 17.44 3.88
CA GLU A 134 6.24 18.84 3.51
C GLU A 134 7.68 19.31 3.67
N SER A 135 8.49 18.66 4.53
CA SER A 135 9.86 19.08 4.74
C SER A 135 10.64 18.93 3.44
N VAL A 136 11.17 20.00 2.88
CA VAL A 136 12.10 19.92 1.75
C VAL A 136 13.49 19.99 2.35
N GLU A 137 14.35 19.00 2.07
CA GLU A 137 15.80 19.17 2.29
C GLU A 137 16.40 20.06 1.21
#